data_AF-A0A8S4FPM4-F1
#
_entry.id   AF-A0A8S4FPM4-F1
#
_cell.length_a   1.000
_cell.length_b   1.000
_cell.length_c   1.000
_cell.angle_alpha   90.00
_cell.angle_beta   90.00
_cell.angle_gamma   90.00
#
_symmetry.space_group_name_H-M   'P 1'
#
loop_
_entity.id
_entity.type
_entity.pdbx_description
1 polymer ?
#
loop_
_entity_poly.entity_id
_entity_poly.type
_entity_poly.pdbx_seq_one_letter_code
_entity_poly.pdbx_strand_id
1 'polypeptide(L)'
;MTRLTPLYCQLRAASSCPFAARQRSQVAPAADLTEEIFTNARPYSEVPGPRPIPILGNTWRMVPIIGQYDISEFAKVTKLFLDKYGRIVRLGGLIGRPDLLFVYDADEIERIYRREGPTPFRPSMPCLVKYKSEVRKDFFGDLPGVVGV
;
A
#
# COMPACT_ATOMS: atom_id res chain seq x y z
N MET A 1 16.80 -21.03 -63.11
CA MET A 1 16.29 -21.78 -61.95
C MET A 1 17.30 -21.59 -60.82
N THR A 2 17.19 -20.48 -60.08
CA THR A 2 18.07 -20.22 -58.92
C THR A 2 17.31 -19.33 -57.95
N ARG A 3 16.96 -19.90 -56.79
CA ARG A 3 16.21 -19.25 -55.71
C ARG A 3 17.15 -18.31 -54.95
N LEU A 4 16.78 -17.04 -54.79
CA LEU A 4 17.37 -16.14 -53.81
C LEU A 4 16.39 -15.99 -52.64
N THR A 5 16.73 -16.62 -51.52
CA THR A 5 16.07 -16.52 -50.22
C THR A 5 16.18 -15.11 -49.63
N PRO A 6 15.17 -14.60 -48.90
CA PRO A 6 15.23 -13.30 -48.27
C PRO A 6 16.16 -13.35 -47.04
N LEU A 7 16.95 -12.30 -46.86
CA LEU A 7 17.77 -12.05 -45.68
C LEU A 7 16.86 -11.94 -44.45
N TYR A 8 16.78 -13.03 -43.70
CA TYR A 8 16.11 -13.07 -42.41
C TYR A 8 16.86 -12.16 -41.43
N CYS A 9 16.09 -11.34 -40.71
CA CYS A 9 16.50 -10.47 -39.64
C CYS A 9 17.44 -11.21 -38.66
N GLN A 10 18.72 -10.85 -38.64
CA GLN A 10 19.62 -11.26 -37.55
C GLN A 10 19.26 -10.44 -36.31
N LEU A 11 18.28 -10.92 -35.55
CA LEU A 11 18.12 -10.52 -34.14
C LEU A 11 19.34 -11.04 -33.39
N ARG A 12 20.33 -10.15 -33.19
CA ARG A 12 21.39 -10.37 -32.22
C ARG A 12 20.74 -10.54 -30.85
N ALA A 13 20.89 -11.71 -30.27
CA ALA A 13 20.64 -11.95 -28.85
C ALA A 13 21.61 -11.06 -28.05
N ALA A 14 21.13 -9.88 -27.64
CA ALA A 14 21.83 -9.02 -26.73
C ALA A 14 21.70 -9.61 -25.31
N SER A 15 22.75 -10.32 -24.92
CA SER A 15 23.40 -10.34 -23.61
C SER A 15 22.52 -10.01 -22.39
N SER A 16 22.26 -11.06 -21.60
CA SER A 16 22.16 -11.04 -20.15
C SER A 16 21.68 -9.72 -19.53
N CYS A 17 20.37 -9.49 -19.52
CA CYS A 17 19.80 -8.54 -18.57
C CYS A 17 20.31 -8.95 -17.17
N PRO A 18 21.03 -8.09 -16.43
CA PRO A 18 21.40 -8.38 -15.05
C PRO A 18 20.16 -8.54 -14.14
N PHE A 19 18.98 -8.17 -14.66
CA PHE A 19 17.68 -8.35 -14.04
C PHE A 19 16.96 -9.66 -14.42
N ALA A 20 17.56 -10.52 -15.27
CA ALA A 20 16.95 -11.78 -15.69
C ALA A 20 16.83 -12.79 -14.54
N ALA A 21 17.73 -12.71 -13.56
CA ALA A 21 17.58 -13.40 -12.28
C ALA A 21 16.63 -12.59 -11.40
N ARG A 22 15.33 -12.57 -11.75
CA ARG A 22 14.30 -12.16 -10.82
C ARG A 22 14.34 -13.18 -9.69
N GLN A 23 15.06 -12.87 -8.60
CA GLN A 23 14.94 -13.60 -7.35
C GLN A 23 13.43 -13.66 -7.09
N ARG A 24 12.88 -14.87 -7.17
CA ARG A 24 11.51 -15.15 -6.74
C ARG A 24 11.42 -14.49 -5.36
N SER A 25 10.51 -13.53 -5.17
CA SER A 25 10.27 -12.95 -3.86
C SER A 25 10.02 -14.13 -2.93
N GLN A 26 11.06 -14.52 -2.17
CA GLN A 26 10.93 -15.66 -1.29
C GLN A 26 10.10 -15.10 -0.16
N VAL A 27 8.83 -15.50 -0.12
CA VAL A 27 8.02 -15.38 1.09
C VAL A 27 8.90 -15.94 2.18
N ALA A 28 9.35 -15.08 3.09
CA ALA A 28 10.20 -15.50 4.17
C ALA A 28 9.46 -16.61 4.92
N PRO A 29 10.16 -17.62 5.46
CA PRO A 29 9.51 -18.59 6.33
C PRO A 29 8.74 -17.80 7.40
N ALA A 30 7.42 -17.91 7.37
CA ALA A 30 6.58 -17.22 8.33
C ALA A 30 7.05 -17.67 9.71
N ALA A 31 7.51 -16.74 10.55
CA ALA A 31 7.78 -17.05 11.94
C ALA A 31 6.51 -17.72 12.50
N ASP A 32 6.66 -18.93 13.05
CA ASP A 32 5.55 -19.75 13.51
C ASP A 32 4.67 -18.90 14.42
N LEU A 33 3.44 -18.66 13.99
CA LEU A 33 2.46 -17.97 14.78
C LEU A 33 2.05 -18.93 15.89
N THR A 34 2.66 -18.79 17.06
CA THR A 34 2.32 -19.65 18.20
C THR A 34 0.93 -19.27 18.72
N GLU A 35 0.13 -20.27 19.07
CA GLU A 35 -1.19 -20.09 19.72
C GLU A 35 -1.10 -19.20 20.97
N GLU A 36 0.06 -19.20 21.63
CA GLU A 36 0.35 -18.36 22.79
C GLU A 36 0.34 -16.85 22.46
N ILE A 37 0.80 -16.44 21.27
CA ILE A 37 0.79 -15.03 20.84
C ILE A 37 -0.66 -14.54 20.68
N PHE A 38 -1.51 -15.36 20.07
CA PHE A 38 -2.92 -15.01 19.89
C PHE A 38 -3.71 -15.03 21.18
N THR A 39 -3.41 -15.97 22.08
CA THR A 39 -4.04 -16.07 23.40
C THR A 39 -3.78 -14.82 24.26
N ASN A 40 -2.58 -14.23 24.14
CA ASN A 40 -2.19 -13.03 24.88
C ASN A 40 -2.41 -11.72 24.12
N ALA A 41 -2.94 -11.78 22.89
CA ALA A 41 -3.14 -10.60 22.07
C ALA A 41 -4.27 -9.72 22.63
N ARG A 42 -3.97 -8.44 22.82
CA ARG A 42 -4.99 -7.44 23.18
C ARG A 42 -5.95 -7.19 22.01
N PRO A 43 -7.22 -6.88 22.28
CA PRO A 43 -8.18 -6.62 21.21
C PRO A 43 -7.80 -5.37 20.40
N TYR A 44 -8.11 -5.37 19.10
CA TYR A 44 -7.78 -4.28 18.17
C TYR A 44 -8.33 -2.90 18.61
N SER A 45 -9.45 -2.89 19.33
CA SER A 45 -10.04 -1.67 19.89
C SER A 45 -9.11 -0.93 20.86
N GLU A 46 -8.20 -1.65 21.50
CA GLU A 46 -7.24 -1.13 22.48
C GLU A 46 -5.96 -0.54 21.87
N VAL A 47 -5.79 -0.65 20.55
CA VAL A 47 -4.67 0.03 19.86
C VAL A 47 -4.78 1.54 20.15
N PRO A 48 -3.71 2.17 20.66
CA PRO A 48 -3.77 3.56 21.10
C PRO A 48 -3.95 4.49 19.89
N GLY A 49 -4.56 5.66 20.13
CA GLY A 49 -4.78 6.65 19.09
C GLY A 49 -5.91 7.62 19.43
N PRO A 50 -6.20 8.57 18.52
CA PRO A 50 -7.28 9.52 18.71
C PRO A 50 -8.62 8.78 18.87
N ARG A 51 -9.28 8.97 20.01
CA ARG A 51 -10.60 8.38 20.23
C ARG A 51 -11.64 9.11 19.38
N PRO A 52 -12.42 8.38 18.56
CA PRO A 52 -13.50 8.97 17.79
C PRO A 52 -14.58 9.51 18.73
N ILE A 53 -15.19 10.63 18.38
CA ILE A 53 -16.39 11.10 19.08
C ILE A 53 -17.62 10.37 18.55
N PRO A 54 -18.65 10.15 19.38
CA PRO A 54 -19.90 9.53 18.91
C PRO A 54 -20.44 10.27 17.68
N ILE A 55 -20.95 9.50 16.70
CA ILE A 55 -21.57 9.99 15.44
C ILE A 55 -20.56 10.60 14.44
N LEU A 56 -19.73 11.56 14.85
CA LEU A 56 -18.86 12.31 13.94
C LEU A 56 -17.49 11.65 13.70
N GLY A 57 -17.08 10.71 14.56
CA GLY A 57 -15.85 9.95 14.39
C GLY A 57 -14.58 10.78 14.64
N ASN A 58 -13.50 10.52 13.90
CA ASN A 58 -12.28 11.33 13.95
C ASN A 58 -12.14 12.28 12.75
N THR A 59 -13.03 12.22 11.77
CA THR A 59 -12.96 13.05 10.56
C THR A 59 -12.95 14.55 10.86
N TRP A 60 -13.65 14.99 11.91
CA TRP A 60 -13.65 16.39 12.34
C TRP A 60 -12.24 16.94 12.66
N ARG A 61 -11.31 16.07 13.09
CA ARG A 61 -9.94 16.49 13.42
C ARG A 61 -9.15 16.94 12.19
N MET A 62 -9.65 16.65 10.99
CA MET A 62 -9.01 16.98 9.71
C MET A 62 -9.74 18.10 8.95
N VAL A 63 -10.80 18.68 9.53
CA VAL A 63 -11.56 19.78 8.91
C VAL A 63 -10.71 21.05 8.96
N PRO A 64 -10.64 21.84 7.87
CA PRO A 64 -9.88 23.09 7.87
C PRO A 64 -10.40 24.05 8.96
N ILE A 65 -9.51 24.89 9.51
CA ILE A 65 -9.78 25.93 10.52
C ILE A 65 -10.02 25.38 11.96
N ILE A 66 -10.81 24.31 12.12
CA ILE A 66 -11.21 23.78 13.44
C ILE A 66 -10.45 22.49 13.80
N GLY A 67 -10.00 21.75 12.79
CA GLY A 67 -9.29 20.49 12.94
C GLY A 67 -7.93 20.64 13.60
N GLN A 68 -7.52 19.59 14.32
CA GLN A 68 -6.22 19.53 15.01
C GLN A 68 -5.08 19.09 14.07
N TYR A 69 -5.43 18.44 12.95
CA TYR A 69 -4.48 17.84 12.03
C TYR A 69 -4.63 18.50 10.67
N ASP A 70 -3.54 19.13 10.23
CA ASP A 70 -3.41 19.59 8.87
C ASP A 70 -2.90 18.43 8.00
N ILE A 71 -3.72 17.98 7.06
CA ILE A 71 -3.37 16.88 6.15
C ILE A 71 -2.23 17.29 5.21
N SER A 72 -2.09 18.58 4.89
CA SER A 72 -0.98 19.08 4.05
C SER A 72 0.38 18.91 4.74
N GLU A 73 0.38 18.88 6.07
CA GLU A 73 1.55 18.72 6.93
C GLU A 73 1.62 17.30 7.53
N PHE A 74 1.38 16.29 6.68
CA PHE A 74 1.27 14.89 7.09
C PHE A 74 2.46 14.40 7.94
N ALA A 75 3.68 14.81 7.62
CA ALA A 75 4.88 14.45 8.38
C ALA A 75 4.83 14.95 9.84
N LYS A 76 4.27 16.15 10.08
CA LYS A 76 4.09 16.68 11.45
C LYS A 76 3.02 15.89 12.20
N VAL A 77 1.93 15.54 11.52
CA VAL A 77 0.83 14.76 12.10
C VAL A 77 1.31 13.36 12.51
N THR A 78 2.07 12.67 11.65
CA THR A 78 2.60 11.35 11.98
C THR A 78 3.65 11.40 13.09
N LYS A 79 4.48 12.45 13.13
CA LYS A 79 5.39 12.68 14.26
C LYS A 79 4.64 12.88 15.57
N LEU A 80 3.58 13.70 15.57
CA LEU A 80 2.73 13.90 16.73
C LEU A 80 2.09 12.59 17.22
N PHE A 81 1.67 11.72 16.31
CA PHE A 81 1.11 10.42 16.67
C PHE A 81 2.14 9.52 17.34
N LEU A 82 3.35 9.45 16.78
CA LEU A 82 4.45 8.70 17.38
C LEU A 82 4.77 9.22 18.79
N ASP A 83 4.92 10.55 18.93
CA ASP A 83 5.30 11.18 20.20
C ASP A 83 4.19 11.03 21.28
N LYS A 84 2.91 11.04 20.87
CA LYS A 84 1.76 11.02 21.80
C LYS A 84 1.23 9.63 22.13
N TYR A 85 1.17 8.72 21.16
CA TYR A 85 0.51 7.42 21.28
C TYR A 85 1.49 6.24 21.16
N GLY A 86 2.69 6.47 20.64
CA GLY A 86 3.76 5.48 20.57
C GLY A 86 3.90 4.80 19.21
N ARG A 87 4.50 3.61 19.21
CA ARG A 87 4.99 2.90 18.01
C ARG A 87 3.90 2.31 17.11
N ILE A 88 2.67 2.21 17.60
CA ILE A 88 1.52 1.74 16.83
C ILE A 88 0.33 2.64 17.15
N VAL A 89 -0.35 3.17 16.13
CA VAL A 89 -1.44 4.14 16.32
C VAL A 89 -2.60 3.83 15.41
N ARG A 90 -3.80 3.72 15.98
CA ARG A 90 -5.05 3.54 15.23
C ARG A 90 -5.81 4.86 15.12
N LEU A 91 -6.11 5.24 13.89
CA LEU A 91 -6.98 6.36 13.56
C LEU A 91 -8.24 5.82 12.87
N GLY A 92 -9.24 5.51 13.68
CA GLY A 92 -10.51 4.97 13.22
C GLY A 92 -11.65 5.98 13.16
N GLY A 93 -12.81 5.55 12.67
CA GLY A 93 -14.01 6.39 12.58
C GLY A 93 -13.85 7.51 11.54
N LEU A 94 -13.26 7.18 10.40
CA LEU A 94 -13.12 8.07 9.26
C LEU A 94 -14.32 7.89 8.32
N ILE A 95 -15.03 8.97 8.01
CA ILE A 95 -16.17 8.94 7.11
C ILE A 95 -15.74 8.44 5.73
N GLY A 96 -16.36 7.34 5.26
CA GLY A 96 -16.10 6.75 3.95
C GLY A 96 -14.72 6.10 3.78
N ARG A 97 -13.99 5.85 4.88
CA ARG A 97 -12.65 5.23 4.83
C ARG A 97 -12.49 4.19 5.95
N PRO A 98 -11.74 3.10 5.69
CA PRO A 98 -11.38 2.16 6.75
C PRO A 98 -10.45 2.82 7.79
N ASP A 99 -10.34 2.19 8.97
CA ASP A 99 -9.38 2.59 9.99
C ASP A 99 -7.96 2.62 9.43
N LEU A 100 -7.20 3.67 9.76
CA LEU A 100 -5.78 3.77 9.41
C LEU A 100 -4.94 3.29 10.60
N LEU A 101 -4.06 2.32 10.36
CA LEU A 101 -3.11 1.82 11.35
C LEU A 101 -1.70 2.30 10.97
N PHE A 102 -1.13 3.16 11.79
CA PHE A 102 0.25 3.61 11.66
C PHE A 102 1.16 2.71 12.47
N VAL A 103 2.16 2.12 11.84
CA VAL A 103 3.21 1.33 12.48
C VAL A 103 4.52 2.08 12.27
N TYR A 104 5.21 2.41 13.36
CA TYR A 104 6.47 3.17 13.35
C TYR A 104 7.68 2.30 13.69
N ASP A 105 7.46 1.03 14.03
CA ASP A 105 8.49 0.05 14.32
C ASP A 105 8.92 -0.67 13.03
N ALA A 106 10.21 -0.56 12.69
CA ALA A 106 10.74 -1.10 11.43
C ALA A 106 10.68 -2.63 11.38
N ASP A 107 10.89 -3.31 12.51
CA ASP A 107 10.86 -4.77 12.58
C ASP A 107 9.43 -5.29 12.37
N GLU A 108 8.43 -4.60 12.94
CA GLU A 108 7.02 -4.95 12.70
C GLU A 108 6.59 -4.67 11.26
N ILE A 109 7.03 -3.55 10.68
CA ILE A 109 6.79 -3.25 9.27
C ILE A 109 7.36 -4.35 8.37
N GLU A 110 8.58 -4.77 8.63
CA GLU A 110 9.22 -5.87 7.90
C GLU A 110 8.42 -7.17 8.04
N ARG A 111 8.00 -7.54 9.25
CA ARG A 111 7.19 -8.74 9.49
C ARG A 111 5.86 -8.70 8.76
N ILE A 112 5.20 -7.54 8.71
CA ILE A 112 3.94 -7.36 7.96
C ILE A 112 4.20 -7.59 6.48
N TYR A 113 5.16 -6.89 5.88
CA TYR A 113 5.44 -7.01 4.45
C TYR A 113 5.95 -8.40 4.04
N ARG A 114 6.69 -9.10 4.90
CA ARG A 114 7.12 -10.49 4.65
C ARG A 114 5.97 -11.49 4.66
N ARG A 115 4.88 -11.17 5.38
CA ARG A 115 3.67 -12.00 5.47
C ARG A 115 2.61 -11.64 4.43
N GLU A 116 2.77 -10.53 3.71
CA GLU A 116 1.94 -10.23 2.55
C GLU A 116 2.19 -11.24 1.42
N GLY A 117 1.26 -11.30 0.47
CA GLY A 117 1.41 -12.14 -0.71
C GLY A 117 2.59 -11.72 -1.60
N PRO A 118 2.80 -12.42 -2.74
CA PRO A 118 3.87 -12.10 -3.69
C PRO A 118 3.86 -10.65 -4.20
N THR A 119 2.70 -9.97 -4.09
CA THR A 119 2.50 -8.56 -4.39
C THR A 119 1.70 -7.92 -3.26
N PRO A 120 2.05 -6.69 -2.83
CA PRO A 120 1.33 -6.00 -1.77
C PRO A 120 -0.11 -5.68 -2.19
N PHE A 121 -1.03 -5.70 -1.23
CA PHE A 121 -2.38 -5.22 -1.48
C PHE A 121 -2.37 -3.71 -1.69
N ARG A 122 -2.72 -3.27 -2.90
CA ARG A 122 -2.72 -1.86 -3.29
C ARG A 122 -4.14 -1.49 -3.70
N PRO A 123 -4.95 -0.87 -2.82
CA PRO A 123 -6.29 -0.43 -3.22
C PRO A 123 -6.19 0.54 -4.40
N SER A 124 -7.03 0.34 -5.42
CA SER A 124 -7.05 1.21 -6.59
C SER A 124 -7.51 2.62 -6.18
N MET A 125 -7.06 3.62 -6.93
CA MET A 125 -7.48 5.00 -6.70
C MET A 125 -8.70 5.30 -7.57
N PRO A 126 -9.92 5.45 -7.01
CA PRO A 126 -11.15 5.49 -7.80
C PRO A 126 -11.17 6.60 -8.86
N CYS A 127 -10.53 7.75 -8.58
CA CYS A 127 -10.44 8.83 -9.54
C CYS A 127 -9.55 8.49 -10.76
N LEU A 128 -8.48 7.70 -10.57
CA LEU A 128 -7.66 7.23 -11.70
C LEU A 128 -8.38 6.15 -12.49
N VAL A 129 -9.08 5.24 -11.81
CA VAL A 129 -9.91 4.22 -12.47
C VAL A 129 -10.92 4.92 -13.38
N LYS A 130 -11.67 5.91 -12.87
CA LYS A 130 -12.62 6.72 -13.64
C LYS A 130 -11.95 7.46 -14.80
N TYR A 131 -10.84 8.14 -14.54
CA TYR A 131 -10.15 8.92 -15.57
C TYR A 131 -9.65 8.05 -16.72
N LYS A 132 -9.05 6.90 -16.41
CA LYS A 132 -8.45 6.00 -17.40
C LYS A 132 -9.48 5.18 -18.17
N SER A 133 -10.53 4.70 -17.49
CA SER A 133 -11.53 3.81 -18.09
C SER A 133 -12.65 4.55 -18.82
N GLU A 134 -12.95 5.80 -18.44
CA GLU A 134 -14.06 6.57 -19.03
C GLU A 134 -13.62 7.87 -19.67
N VAL A 135 -12.90 8.74 -18.95
CA VAL A 135 -12.58 10.11 -19.44
C VAL A 135 -11.55 10.10 -20.58
N ARG A 136 -10.55 9.21 -20.49
CA ARG A 136 -9.46 9.07 -21.48
C ARG A 136 -9.37 7.66 -22.02
N LYS A 137 -10.51 6.98 -22.12
CA LYS A 137 -10.59 5.59 -22.60
C LYS A 137 -9.89 5.40 -23.94
N ASP A 138 -10.08 6.31 -24.89
CA ASP A 138 -9.49 6.22 -26.23
C ASP A 138 -7.95 6.26 -26.23
N PHE A 139 -7.36 6.91 -25.22
CA PHE A 139 -5.91 6.99 -25.08
C PHE A 139 -5.33 5.75 -24.36
N PHE A 140 -5.99 5.26 -23.31
CA PHE A 140 -5.49 4.16 -22.49
C PHE A 140 -5.88 2.76 -23.02
N GLY A 141 -6.98 2.67 -23.77
CA GLY A 141 -7.49 1.41 -24.31
C GLY A 141 -7.73 0.34 -23.23
N ASP A 142 -7.55 -0.92 -23.60
CA ASP A 142 -7.79 -2.08 -22.72
C ASP A 142 -6.66 -2.32 -21.70
N LEU A 143 -5.52 -1.65 -21.85
CA LEU A 143 -4.33 -1.81 -21.00
C LEU A 143 -3.95 -0.47 -20.31
N PRO A 144 -4.71 -0.04 -19.27
CA PRO A 144 -4.52 1.25 -18.59
C PRO A 144 -3.24 1.39 -17.75
N GLY A 145 -2.36 0.38 -17.78
CA GLY A 145 -1.09 0.33 -17.06
C GLY A 145 -1.21 -0.17 -15.62
N VAL A 146 -0.07 -0.23 -14.90
CA VAL A 146 0.05 -0.86 -13.57
C VAL A 146 -0.32 0.09 -12.42
N VAL A 147 -0.39 1.40 -12.68
CA VAL A 147 -0.60 2.43 -11.65
C VAL A 147 -2.08 2.80 -11.57
N GLY A 148 -2.69 2.63 -10.40
CA GLY A 148 -4.00 3.19 -10.09
C GLY A 148 -5.17 2.58 -10.84
N VAL A 149 -5.06 1.28 -11.15
CA VAL A 149 -6.11 0.44 -11.74
C VAL A 149 -6.62 -0.54 -10.69
#